data_AF-A0A661RMR5-F1
#
_entry.id   AF-A0A661RMR5-F1
#
_cell.length_a   1.000
_cell.length_b   1.000
_cell.length_c   1.000
_cell.angle_alpha   90.00
_cell.angle_beta   90.00
_cell.angle_gamma   90.00
#
_symmetry.space_group_name_H-M   'P 1'
#
loop_
_entity.id
_entity.type
_entity.pdbx_description
1 polymer ?
#
loop_
_entity_poly.entity_id
_entity_poly.type
_entity_poly.pdbx_seq_one_letter_code
_entity_poly.pdbx_strand_id
1 'polypeptide(L)'
;MIVNIGKRELEYPDMRLYQEIILLKHWFKGKYVVENVIPYYEPLLRAQEIERHYFWTNFDIPPFLNKREIKIKGSEIPELQKLLGINLDEFKVKNKRQVLRNCVIPELGRHILNSAFRFYEPEAEQLTFFE
;
A
#
# COMPACT_ATOMS: atom_id res chain seq x y z
N MET A 1 -11.26 19.04 -18.27
CA MET A 1 -12.43 19.66 -17.63
C MET A 1 -12.09 19.74 -16.15
N ILE A 2 -11.93 20.94 -15.63
CA ILE A 2 -11.71 21.16 -14.20
C ILE A 2 -13.09 21.44 -13.61
N VAL A 3 -13.50 20.64 -12.64
CA VAL A 3 -14.74 20.89 -11.88
C VAL A 3 -14.32 21.51 -10.56
N ASN A 4 -14.78 22.73 -10.28
CA ASN A 4 -14.45 23.40 -9.02
C ASN A 4 -15.46 23.02 -7.94
N ILE A 5 -14.98 22.40 -6.86
CA ILE A 5 -15.76 22.19 -5.63
C ILE A 5 -15.07 22.97 -4.50
N GLY A 6 -15.56 24.19 -4.26
CA GLY A 6 -14.99 25.08 -3.25
C GLY A 6 -13.57 25.54 -3.60
N LYS A 7 -12.60 25.35 -2.69
CA LYS A 7 -11.18 25.71 -2.88
C LYS A 7 -10.34 24.61 -3.56
N ARG A 8 -10.96 23.55 -4.07
CA ARG A 8 -10.25 22.42 -4.69
C ARG A 8 -10.61 22.31 -6.16
N GLU A 9 -9.58 22.25 -6.99
CA GLU A 9 -9.70 21.88 -8.40
C GLU A 9 -9.81 20.37 -8.48
N LEU A 10 -10.91 19.87 -9.04
CA LEU A 10 -11.02 18.45 -9.36
C LEU A 10 -10.32 18.19 -10.69
N GLU A 11 -9.33 17.32 -10.64
CA GLU A 11 -8.65 16.80 -11.80
C GLU A 11 -9.23 15.43 -12.17
N TYR A 12 -9.12 15.10 -13.45
CA TYR A 12 -9.42 13.74 -13.89
C TYR A 12 -8.48 12.75 -13.19
N PRO A 13 -8.99 11.56 -12.80
CA PRO A 13 -8.13 10.53 -12.26
C PRO A 13 -7.06 10.17 -13.29
N ASP A 14 -5.82 10.03 -12.80
CA ASP A 14 -4.72 9.61 -13.64
C ASP A 14 -4.87 8.13 -14.03
N MET A 15 -5.05 7.89 -15.33
CA MET A 15 -5.27 6.54 -15.87
C MET A 15 -3.98 5.76 -16.09
N ARG A 16 -2.79 6.36 -15.86
CA ARG A 16 -1.50 5.66 -15.99
C ARG A 16 -1.38 4.47 -15.05
N LEU A 17 -1.95 4.55 -13.84
CA LEU A 17 -2.03 3.43 -12.90
C LEU A 17 -2.66 2.19 -13.56
N TYR A 18 -3.81 2.35 -14.22
CA TYR A 18 -4.48 1.24 -14.88
C TYR A 18 -3.71 0.74 -16.10
N GLN A 19 -3.04 1.63 -16.85
CA GLN A 19 -2.17 1.23 -17.95
C GLN A 19 -1.04 0.32 -17.46
N GLU A 20 -0.40 0.66 -16.33
CA GLU A 20 0.65 -0.16 -15.71
C GLU A 20 0.11 -1.52 -15.25
N ILE A 21 -1.03 -1.56 -14.56
CA ILE A 21 -1.66 -2.80 -14.10
C ILE A 21 -1.99 -3.72 -15.29
N ILE A 22 -2.56 -3.17 -16.37
CA ILE A 22 -2.91 -3.93 -17.58
C ILE A 22 -1.63 -4.47 -18.24
N LEU A 23 -0.60 -3.64 -18.38
CA LEU A 23 0.68 -4.07 -18.98
C LEU A 23 1.29 -5.23 -18.19
N LEU A 24 1.39 -5.10 -16.86
CA LEU A 24 1.95 -6.13 -16.00
C LEU A 24 1.12 -7.42 -16.03
N LYS A 25 -0.20 -7.30 -15.97
CA LYS A 25 -1.12 -8.43 -15.99
C LYS A 25 -1.02 -9.28 -17.27
N HIS A 26 -0.80 -8.64 -18.43
CA HIS A 26 -0.82 -9.33 -19.72
C HIS A 26 0.56 -9.74 -20.23
N TRP A 27 1.61 -8.94 -19.96
CA TRP A 27 2.90 -9.09 -20.63
C TRP A 27 4.05 -9.46 -19.70
N PHE A 28 4.01 -9.05 -18.44
CA PHE A 28 5.08 -9.35 -17.50
C PHE A 28 5.03 -10.80 -17.02
N LYS A 29 6.17 -11.50 -17.06
CA LYS A 29 6.27 -12.93 -16.71
C LYS A 29 6.70 -13.18 -15.25
N GLY A 30 7.19 -12.16 -14.56
CA GLY A 30 7.59 -12.26 -13.15
C GLY A 30 6.43 -12.06 -12.18
N LYS A 31 6.74 -12.09 -10.88
CA LYS A 31 5.81 -11.68 -9.83
C LYS A 31 5.77 -10.16 -9.72
N TYR A 32 4.58 -9.58 -9.62
CA TYR A 32 4.40 -8.14 -9.48
C TYR A 32 3.38 -7.79 -8.39
N VAL A 33 3.57 -6.60 -7.83
CA VAL A 33 2.61 -5.91 -6.97
C VAL A 33 2.59 -4.45 -7.41
N VAL A 34 1.39 -3.95 -7.70
CA VAL A 34 1.12 -2.51 -7.83
C VAL A 34 0.35 -2.10 -6.59
N GLU A 35 0.80 -1.04 -5.92
CA GLU A 35 0.19 -0.50 -4.71
C GLU A 35 -0.30 0.92 -4.99
N ASN A 36 -1.48 1.26 -4.46
CA ASN A 36 -1.94 2.64 -4.43
C ASN A 36 -2.80 2.91 -3.18
N VAL A 37 -2.68 4.10 -2.60
CA VAL A 37 -3.60 4.58 -1.56
C VAL A 37 -5.04 4.51 -2.09
N ILE A 38 -5.98 4.05 -1.26
CA ILE A 38 -7.39 3.91 -1.63
C ILE A 38 -7.91 5.24 -2.21
N PRO A 39 -8.27 5.30 -3.51
CA PRO A 39 -8.80 6.50 -4.12
C PRO A 39 -10.25 6.77 -3.67
N TYR A 40 -10.76 7.95 -4.03
CA TYR A 40 -12.14 8.35 -3.74
C TYR A 40 -13.21 7.63 -4.57
N TYR A 41 -12.80 6.75 -5.48
CA TYR A 41 -13.67 6.05 -6.43
C TYR A 41 -13.44 4.54 -6.34
N GLU A 42 -14.42 3.76 -6.79
CA GLU A 42 -14.30 2.30 -6.83
C GLU A 42 -13.25 1.88 -7.88
N PRO A 43 -12.27 1.01 -7.53
CA PRO A 43 -11.28 0.54 -8.48
C PRO A 43 -11.89 -0.07 -9.74
N LEU A 44 -11.40 0.34 -10.92
CA LEU A 44 -11.88 -0.21 -12.19
C LEU A 44 -11.46 -1.67 -12.41
N LEU A 45 -10.44 -2.11 -11.67
CA LEU A 45 -9.96 -3.48 -11.63
C LEU A 45 -9.92 -3.93 -10.18
N ARG A 46 -10.41 -5.14 -9.90
CA ARG A 46 -10.42 -5.73 -8.55
C ARG A 46 -9.01 -5.71 -7.95
N ALA A 47 -8.90 -5.10 -6.77
CA ALA A 47 -7.72 -5.07 -5.94
C ALA A 47 -7.94 -5.87 -4.64
N GLN A 48 -6.85 -6.21 -3.96
CA GLN A 48 -6.88 -6.62 -2.56
C GLN A 48 -6.75 -5.37 -1.69
N GLU A 49 -7.68 -5.18 -0.76
CA GLU A 49 -7.66 -4.07 0.19
C GLU A 49 -6.93 -4.48 1.46
N ILE A 50 -5.88 -3.75 1.82
CA ILE A 50 -5.19 -3.95 3.10
C ILE A 50 -4.90 -2.58 3.71
N GLU A 51 -5.48 -2.34 4.89
CA GLU A 51 -5.46 -1.05 5.59
C GLU A 51 -5.98 0.10 4.73
N ARG A 52 -5.08 0.96 4.24
CA ARG A 52 -5.39 2.20 3.52
C ARG A 52 -4.97 2.16 2.05
N HIS A 53 -4.60 0.97 1.56
CA HIS A 53 -4.06 0.77 0.23
C HIS A 53 -4.76 -0.37 -0.50
N TYR A 54 -4.79 -0.25 -1.83
CA TYR A 54 -5.14 -1.30 -2.77
C TYR A 54 -3.89 -1.92 -3.37
N PHE A 55 -3.94 -3.23 -3.56
CA PHE A 55 -2.87 -4.04 -4.15
C PHE A 55 -3.38 -4.84 -5.35
N TRP A 56 -2.71 -4.71 -6.50
CA TRP A 56 -2.92 -5.55 -7.68
C TRP A 56 -1.71 -6.45 -7.88
N THR A 57 -1.91 -7.76 -7.79
CA THR A 57 -0.86 -8.76 -7.82
C THR A 57 -1.20 -9.93 -8.74
N ASN A 58 -0.21 -10.74 -9.08
CA ASN A 58 -0.38 -12.07 -9.69
C ASN A 58 -0.02 -13.22 -8.72
N PHE A 59 -0.22 -12.97 -7.42
CA PHE A 59 -0.07 -13.91 -6.31
C PHE A 59 -0.99 -13.48 -5.17
N ASP A 60 -1.36 -14.42 -4.30
CA ASP A 60 -2.25 -14.13 -3.17
C ASP A 60 -1.47 -13.47 -2.03
N ILE A 61 -2.05 -12.42 -1.42
CA ILE A 61 -1.54 -11.83 -0.18
C ILE A 61 -2.51 -12.28 0.92
N PRO A 62 -2.09 -13.12 1.88
CA PRO A 62 -2.94 -13.53 2.99
C PRO A 62 -3.40 -12.32 3.82
N PRO A 63 -4.49 -12.44 4.60
CA PRO A 63 -4.92 -11.39 5.50
C PRO A 63 -3.79 -10.90 6.41
N PHE A 64 -3.58 -9.59 6.46
CA PHE A 64 -2.60 -8.97 7.35
C PHE A 64 -3.26 -8.69 8.70
N LEU A 65 -2.88 -9.47 9.72
CA LEU A 65 -3.49 -9.43 11.05
C LEU A 65 -2.87 -8.38 11.97
N ASN A 66 -1.64 -7.95 11.71
CA ASN A 66 -0.92 -6.97 12.53
C ASN A 66 -1.34 -5.53 12.17
N LYS A 67 -2.64 -5.25 12.32
CA LYS A 67 -3.21 -3.92 12.08
C LYS A 67 -2.82 -3.01 13.24
N ARG A 68 -1.79 -2.18 13.04
CA ARG A 68 -1.51 -1.08 13.97
C ARG A 68 -2.41 0.09 13.58
N GLU A 69 -3.04 0.74 14.57
CA GLU A 69 -3.66 2.05 14.34
C GLU A 69 -2.55 3.08 14.09
N ILE A 70 -2.27 3.34 12.82
CA ILE A 70 -1.29 4.35 12.46
C ILE A 70 -2.00 5.69 12.32
N LYS A 71 -1.75 6.60 13.26
CA LYS A 71 -2.21 7.99 13.20
C LYS A 71 -1.37 8.82 12.23
N ILE A 72 -1.47 8.53 10.93
CA ILE A 72 -0.73 9.24 9.88
C ILE A 72 -1.20 10.70 9.74
N LYS A 73 -2.50 10.93 9.99
CA LYS A 73 -3.09 12.27 10.03
C LYS A 73 -2.71 12.92 11.36
N GLY A 74 -2.00 14.03 11.28
CA GLY A 74 -1.54 14.80 12.45
C GLY A 74 -0.10 14.49 12.88
N SER A 75 0.47 13.34 12.48
CA SER A 75 1.87 13.05 12.80
C SER A 75 2.87 13.95 12.10
N GLU A 76 3.93 14.26 12.84
CA GLU A 76 5.07 15.03 12.35
C GLU A 76 6.08 14.14 11.63
N ILE A 77 6.95 14.76 10.82
CA ILE A 77 7.97 14.05 10.03
C ILE A 77 8.83 13.11 10.90
N PRO A 78 9.36 13.52 12.08
CA PRO A 78 10.18 12.64 12.91
C PRO A 78 9.43 11.40 13.42
N GLU A 79 8.14 11.55 13.74
CA GLU A 79 7.29 10.44 14.19
C GLU A 79 7.08 9.43 13.06
N LEU A 80 6.78 9.92 11.85
CA LEU A 80 6.61 9.09 10.67
C LEU A 80 7.91 8.37 10.29
N GLN A 81 9.07 9.05 10.37
CA GLN A 81 10.38 8.43 10.15
C GLN A 81 10.67 7.33 11.16
N LYS A 82 10.39 7.56 12.45
CA LYS A 82 10.56 6.56 13.51
C LYS A 82 9.63 5.36 13.31
N LEU A 83 8.36 5.61 12.97
CA LEU A 83 7.37 4.58 12.70
C LEU A 83 7.79 3.69 11.53
N LEU A 84 8.28 4.28 10.45
CA LEU A 84 8.64 3.58 9.22
C LEU A 84 10.07 3.03 9.26
N GLY A 85 10.90 3.44 10.22
CA GLY A 85 12.33 3.15 10.23
C GLY A 85 13.07 3.74 9.02
N ILE A 86 12.59 4.83 8.44
CA ILE A 86 13.16 5.49 7.25
C ILE A 86 13.70 6.86 7.64
N ASN A 87 14.94 7.17 7.29
CA ASN A 87 15.52 8.50 7.43
C ASN A 87 15.53 9.23 6.08
N LEU A 88 14.86 10.38 5.98
CA LEU A 88 14.84 11.23 4.78
C LEU A 88 15.78 12.44 4.89
N ASP A 89 16.58 12.57 5.94
CA ASP A 89 17.42 13.77 6.19
C ASP A 89 18.51 13.97 5.14
N GLU A 90 19.05 12.88 4.62
CA GLU A 90 20.08 12.90 3.57
C GLU A 90 19.50 13.16 2.17
N PHE A 91 18.18 13.10 2.00
CA PHE A 91 17.52 13.20 0.70
C PHE A 91 16.91 14.59 0.46
N LYS A 92 17.20 15.16 -0.72
CA LYS A 92 16.60 16.43 -1.18
C LYS A 92 15.17 16.23 -1.70
N VAL A 93 14.24 15.93 -0.80
CA VAL A 93 12.82 15.72 -1.11
C VAL A 93 12.00 16.96 -0.75
N LYS A 94 11.26 17.51 -1.73
CA LYS A 94 10.43 18.72 -1.52
C LYS A 94 9.31 18.51 -0.49
N ASN A 95 8.66 17.36 -0.49
CA ASN A 95 7.54 17.05 0.39
C ASN A 95 7.76 15.74 1.15
N LYS A 96 8.70 15.74 2.10
CA LYS A 96 9.02 14.58 2.95
C LYS A 96 7.77 13.98 3.61
N ARG A 97 6.87 14.84 4.09
CA ARG A 97 5.62 14.41 4.73
C ARG A 97 4.75 13.58 3.77
N GLN A 98 4.54 14.03 2.54
CA GLN A 98 3.76 13.27 1.56
C GLN A 98 4.41 11.92 1.24
N VAL A 99 5.74 11.86 1.06
CA VAL A 99 6.46 10.61 0.82
C VAL A 99 6.22 9.63 1.96
N LEU A 100 6.44 10.06 3.21
CA LEU A 100 6.27 9.19 4.38
C LEU A 100 4.82 8.73 4.56
N ARG A 101 3.82 9.58 4.26
CA ARG A 101 2.41 9.18 4.36
C ARG A 101 1.99 8.15 3.32
N ASN A 102 2.65 8.16 2.16
CA ASN A 102 2.41 7.23 1.07
C ASN A 102 3.22 5.93 1.22
N CYS A 103 4.16 5.84 2.15
CA CYS A 103 4.86 4.59 2.41
C CYS A 103 3.92 3.56 3.03
N VAL A 104 4.05 2.33 2.55
CA VAL A 104 3.59 1.12 3.25
C VAL A 104 4.45 0.91 4.50
N ILE A 105 3.85 0.42 5.59
CA ILE A 105 4.63 0.09 6.79
C ILE A 105 5.57 -1.10 6.54
N PRO A 106 6.76 -1.12 7.17
CA PRO A 106 7.74 -2.18 6.93
C PRO A 106 7.19 -3.59 7.13
N GLU A 107 6.34 -3.81 8.13
CA GLU A 107 5.76 -5.12 8.43
C GLU A 107 4.83 -5.61 7.31
N LEU A 108 3.98 -4.72 6.77
CA LEU A 108 3.11 -5.04 5.64
C LEU A 108 3.94 -5.24 4.35
N GLY A 109 4.97 -4.41 4.13
CA GLY A 109 5.89 -4.59 3.01
C GLY A 109 6.58 -5.95 3.04
N ARG A 110 7.06 -6.38 4.22
CA ARG A 110 7.65 -7.70 4.42
C ARG A 110 6.63 -8.83 4.20
N HIS A 111 5.39 -8.67 4.68
CA HIS A 111 4.32 -9.63 4.44
C HIS A 111 4.03 -9.85 2.96
N ILE A 112 3.95 -8.76 2.17
CA ILE A 112 3.76 -8.83 0.71
C ILE A 112 4.96 -9.51 0.04
N LEU A 113 6.18 -9.15 0.46
CA LEU A 113 7.41 -9.74 -0.08
C LEU A 113 7.45 -11.25 0.17
N ASN A 114 7.21 -11.68 1.40
CA ASN A 114 7.13 -13.09 1.77
C ASN A 114 6.06 -13.84 0.98
N SER A 115 4.90 -13.21 0.76
CA SER A 115 3.82 -13.77 -0.05
C SER A 115 4.25 -14.00 -1.51
N ALA A 116 5.02 -13.07 -2.09
CA ALA A 116 5.56 -13.21 -3.45
C ALA A 116 6.55 -14.39 -3.57
N PHE A 117 7.38 -14.60 -2.54
CA PHE A 117 8.38 -15.66 -2.51
C PHE A 117 7.91 -16.98 -1.88
N ARG A 118 6.64 -17.06 -1.45
CA ARG A 118 6.07 -18.22 -0.73
C ARG A 118 6.80 -18.60 0.56
N PHE A 119 7.45 -17.65 1.23
CA PHE A 119 7.86 -17.83 2.62
C PHE A 119 6.63 -17.64 3.51
N TYR A 120 5.70 -18.60 3.49
CA TYR A 120 4.55 -18.60 4.40
C TYR A 120 4.85 -19.55 5.56
N GLU A 121 5.35 -18.99 6.65
CA GLU A 121 5.25 -19.60 7.97
C GLU A 121 4.00 -19.02 8.62
N PRO A 122 2.85 -19.72 8.63
CA PRO A 122 1.80 -19.32 9.54
C PRO A 122 2.38 -19.41 10.95
N GLU A 123 2.22 -18.35 11.76
CA GLU A 123 2.30 -18.52 13.20
C GLU A 123 1.32 -19.64 13.53
N ALA A 124 1.83 -20.78 13.98
CA ALA A 124 1.00 -21.92 14.30
C ALA A 124 0.03 -21.48 15.40
N GLU A 125 -1.22 -21.16 15.02
CA GLU A 125 -2.31 -21.20 15.97
C GLU A 125 -2.37 -22.63 16.44
N GLN A 126 -1.89 -22.85 17.66
CA GLN A 126 -2.18 -24.07 18.40
C GLN A 126 -3.70 -24.08 18.59
N LEU A 127 -4.41 -24.69 17.65
CA LEU A 127 -5.75 -25.18 17.86
C LEU A 127 -5.64 -26.20 19.00
N THR A 128 -5.92 -25.74 20.21
CA THR A 128 -6.20 -26.65 21.32
C THR A 128 -7.50 -27.37 20.99
N PHE A 129 -7.37 -28.50 20.30
CA PHE A 129 -8.36 -29.56 20.36
C PHE A 129 -8.17 -30.26 21.70
N PHE A 130 -8.90 -29.79 22.71
CA PHE A 130 -9.25 -30.60 23.85
C PHE A 130 -10.75 -30.43 24.12
N GLU A 131 -11.36 -31.57 24.42
CA GLU A 131 -12.79 -31.93 24.48
C GLU A 131 -13.67 -31.01 25.34
#